data_AF-A0A8H4K8R6-F1
#
_entry.id   AF-A0A8H4K8R6-F1
#
_cell.length_a   1.000
_cell.length_b   1.000
_cell.length_c   1.000
_cell.angle_alpha   90.00
_cell.angle_beta   90.00
_cell.angle_gamma   90.00
#
_symmetry.space_group_name_H-M   'P 1'
#
loop_
_entity.id
_entity.type
_entity.pdbx_description
1 polymer ?
#
loop_
_entity_poly.entity_id
_entity_poly.type
_entity_poly.pdbx_seq_one_letter_code
_entity_poly.pdbx_strand_id
1 'polypeptide(L)'
;MTFDSDSVWPGEGGEHSEYDDKKKHQDAFLGATTYHRSIYYFPTIAPKLDRVPKSIGQYFESPLAPLGKLSGIPSDILEDIINLLDIKTFFNFRQVSRRARALATDIPLYQRVLAYGMEGLSALQRTGLTNQFSLIDLHNVLMSSECWICGDYGSFLFLPTCTRVCFDCLRSQPENVVVDEAKLRTRKTWKWIYEAHPREMEEALANMRSWRIHDWKDTRKMSKATRGVLASDLLAAYAKISGDEEDVGP
;
A
#
# COMPACT_ATOMS: atom_id res chain seq x y z
N MET A 1 -6.58 53.47 51.48
CA MET A 1 -6.73 54.12 50.14
C MET A 1 -6.46 53.02 49.12
N THR A 2 -7.50 52.25 48.76
CA THR A 2 -8.23 52.29 47.45
C THR A 2 -7.42 51.60 46.35
N PHE A 3 -7.85 50.57 45.61
CA PHE A 3 -9.21 50.12 45.23
C PHE A 3 -9.16 48.67 44.67
N ASP A 4 -10.32 48.00 44.66
CA ASP A 4 -10.65 46.62 44.25
C ASP A 4 -10.37 46.19 42.81
N SER A 5 -10.48 44.87 42.58
CA SER A 5 -11.38 44.17 41.60
C SER A 5 -10.74 43.19 40.59
N ASP A 6 -11.18 41.93 40.74
CA ASP A 6 -11.56 40.94 39.72
C ASP A 6 -10.60 40.53 38.60
N SER A 7 -10.14 39.28 38.67
CA SER A 7 -10.18 38.35 37.53
C SER A 7 -10.14 36.91 38.02
N VAL A 8 -11.34 36.40 38.31
CA VAL A 8 -11.64 34.96 38.22
C VAL A 8 -11.37 34.54 36.79
N TRP A 9 -10.38 33.68 36.56
CA TRP A 9 -10.28 32.93 35.31
C TRP A 9 -11.22 31.72 35.42
N PRO A 10 -12.26 31.63 34.55
CA PRO A 10 -13.13 30.47 34.51
C PRO A 10 -12.40 29.30 33.87
N GLY A 11 -12.75 28.09 34.32
CA GLY A 11 -12.04 26.86 33.99
C GLY A 11 -11.84 26.60 32.50
N GLU A 12 -10.64 26.17 32.14
CA GLU A 12 -10.38 25.35 30.96
C GLU A 12 -10.78 23.90 31.29
N GLY A 13 -12.09 23.67 31.35
CA GLY A 13 -12.66 22.34 31.26
C GLY A 13 -12.91 22.01 29.79
N GLY A 14 -12.36 20.89 29.32
CA GLY A 14 -13.04 20.08 28.31
C GLY A 14 -12.60 20.19 26.85
N GLU A 15 -11.31 20.09 26.53
CA GLU A 15 -10.88 19.63 25.18
C GLU A 15 -9.78 18.54 25.23
N HIS A 16 -9.32 18.15 26.42
CA HIS A 16 -8.22 17.19 26.61
C HIS A 16 -8.68 15.71 26.72
N SER A 17 -9.98 15.42 26.62
CA SER A 17 -10.53 14.06 26.82
C SER A 17 -10.81 13.35 25.50
N GLU A 18 -11.49 14.01 24.56
CA GLU A 18 -11.96 13.34 23.34
C GLU A 18 -10.81 12.96 22.39
N TYR A 19 -9.80 13.84 22.28
CA TYR A 19 -8.62 13.59 21.46
C TYR A 19 -7.75 12.46 22.03
N ASP A 20 -7.62 12.40 23.36
CA ASP A 20 -6.81 11.39 24.04
C ASP A 20 -7.51 10.01 24.04
N ASP A 21 -8.84 10.00 24.14
CA ASP A 21 -9.65 8.79 23.98
C ASP A 21 -9.58 8.25 22.54
N LYS A 22 -9.74 9.10 21.51
CA LYS A 22 -9.58 8.68 20.10
C LYS A 22 -8.21 8.06 19.83
N LYS A 23 -7.15 8.67 20.37
CA LYS A 23 -5.78 8.17 20.25
C LYS A 23 -5.59 6.82 20.96
N LYS A 24 -6.15 6.66 22.16
CA LYS A 24 -6.13 5.41 22.91
C LYS A 24 -6.87 4.28 22.21
N HIS A 25 -8.02 4.57 21.59
CA HIS A 25 -8.77 3.62 20.78
C HIS A 25 -8.01 3.22 19.52
N GLN A 26 -7.35 4.19 18.86
CA GLN A 26 -6.46 3.93 17.73
C GLN A 26 -5.31 3.02 18.13
N ASP A 27 -4.59 3.30 19.23
CA ASP A 27 -3.48 2.49 19.70
C ASP A 27 -3.91 1.07 20.11
N ALA A 28 -5.08 0.94 20.74
CA ALA A 28 -5.68 -0.36 21.07
C ALA A 28 -6.08 -1.14 19.81
N PHE A 29 -6.66 -0.46 18.82
CA PHE A 29 -6.97 -1.04 17.51
C PHE A 29 -5.71 -1.52 16.83
N LEU A 30 -4.66 -0.69 16.79
CA LEU A 30 -3.36 -1.07 16.27
C LEU A 30 -2.85 -2.30 17.05
N GLY A 31 -2.78 -2.29 18.37
CA GLY A 31 -2.30 -3.44 19.14
C GLY A 31 -3.07 -4.76 18.92
N ALA A 32 -4.39 -4.70 18.76
CA ALA A 32 -5.24 -5.89 18.58
C ALA A 32 -5.31 -6.40 17.13
N THR A 33 -5.15 -5.51 16.16
CA THR A 33 -5.36 -5.79 14.74
C THR A 33 -4.08 -5.77 13.92
N THR A 34 -3.01 -5.15 14.43
CA THR A 34 -1.69 -5.19 13.80
C THR A 34 -1.15 -6.63 13.78
N TYR A 35 -0.67 -6.98 12.60
CA TYR A 35 0.38 -7.96 12.40
C TYR A 35 1.41 -7.93 13.55
N HIS A 36 1.75 -9.09 14.13
CA HIS A 36 2.81 -9.18 15.14
C HIS A 36 4.15 -8.86 14.44
N ARG A 37 4.52 -7.56 14.44
CA ARG A 37 5.64 -6.94 13.70
C ARG A 37 7.03 -7.55 14.02
N SER A 38 7.10 -8.55 14.89
CA SER A 38 8.31 -9.33 15.21
C SER A 38 8.72 -10.30 14.11
N ILE A 39 7.79 -10.71 13.24
CA ILE A 39 8.09 -11.48 12.04
C ILE A 39 7.76 -10.54 10.92
N TYR A 40 8.75 -9.95 10.28
CA TYR A 40 8.58 -8.91 9.29
C TYR A 40 7.85 -9.43 8.05
N TYR A 41 7.13 -8.52 7.37
CA TYR A 41 6.37 -8.71 6.12
C TYR A 41 7.25 -9.14 4.91
N PHE A 42 8.43 -9.68 5.15
CA PHE A 42 9.31 -10.11 4.09
C PHE A 42 8.75 -11.35 3.40
N PRO A 43 8.58 -11.30 2.07
CA PRO A 43 9.00 -12.44 1.29
C PRO A 43 10.50 -12.57 1.52
N THR A 44 10.91 -13.32 2.55
CA THR A 44 12.24 -13.95 2.61
C THR A 44 12.43 -14.93 1.45
N ILE A 45 11.42 -15.08 0.59
CA ILE A 45 11.62 -15.34 -0.81
C ILE A 45 12.43 -14.19 -1.41
N ALA A 46 13.74 -14.16 -1.11
CA ALA A 46 14.73 -13.71 -2.05
C ALA A 46 14.21 -14.16 -3.41
N PRO A 47 13.93 -13.25 -4.37
CA PRO A 47 13.60 -13.72 -5.69
C PRO A 47 14.71 -14.72 -6.01
N LYS A 48 14.33 -15.96 -6.32
CA LYS A 48 15.26 -16.80 -7.05
C LYS A 48 15.44 -16.00 -8.34
N LEU A 49 16.43 -15.10 -8.40
CA LEU A 49 16.68 -14.27 -9.59
C LEU A 49 16.83 -15.19 -10.80
N ASP A 50 17.32 -16.41 -10.56
CA ASP A 50 17.38 -17.57 -11.44
C ASP A 50 16.02 -17.99 -12.07
N ARG A 51 14.89 -17.55 -11.50
CA ARG A 51 13.52 -17.85 -11.95
C ARG A 51 12.80 -16.65 -12.54
N VAL A 52 13.42 -15.47 -12.60
CA VAL A 52 12.90 -14.39 -13.45
C VAL A 52 12.93 -14.95 -14.88
N PRO A 53 11.79 -15.09 -15.56
CA PRO A 53 11.79 -15.60 -16.91
C PRO A 53 12.73 -14.74 -17.75
N LYS A 54 13.72 -15.35 -18.40
CA LYS A 54 14.64 -14.63 -19.31
C LYS A 54 13.86 -13.83 -20.38
N SER A 55 12.62 -14.25 -20.67
CA SER A 55 11.66 -13.56 -21.54
C SER A 55 11.26 -12.15 -21.08
N ILE A 56 11.48 -11.77 -19.83
CA ILE A 56 11.19 -10.42 -19.29
C ILE A 56 12.15 -9.38 -19.86
N GLY A 57 13.42 -9.74 -20.06
CA GLY A 57 14.44 -8.88 -20.66
C GLY A 57 14.76 -9.20 -22.13
N GLN A 58 14.23 -10.29 -22.68
CA GLN A 58 14.52 -10.69 -24.06
C GLN A 58 13.66 -9.98 -25.11
N TYR A 59 14.33 -9.61 -26.19
CA TYR A 59 13.73 -9.34 -27.50
C TYR A 59 13.35 -10.67 -28.16
N PHE A 60 12.17 -10.73 -28.78
CA PHE A 60 11.88 -11.79 -29.76
C PHE A 60 12.35 -11.30 -31.14
N GLU A 61 12.63 -12.25 -32.05
CA GLU A 61 13.07 -11.98 -33.43
C GLU A 61 12.31 -10.83 -34.10
N SER A 62 13.01 -10.14 -35.03
CA SER A 62 12.62 -8.88 -35.65
C SER A 62 11.11 -8.69 -35.84
N PRO A 63 10.55 -7.56 -35.39
CA PRO A 63 9.11 -7.31 -35.43
C PRO A 63 8.63 -7.26 -36.89
N LEU A 64 7.92 -8.29 -37.33
CA LEU A 64 7.36 -8.37 -38.69
C LEU A 64 6.10 -7.51 -38.90
N ALA A 65 5.47 -7.02 -37.83
CA ALA A 65 4.19 -6.30 -37.90
C ALA A 65 4.27 -4.91 -37.23
N PRO A 66 3.63 -3.87 -37.82
CA PRO A 66 3.56 -2.54 -37.24
C PRO A 66 2.69 -2.53 -35.97
N LEU A 67 2.79 -1.45 -35.18
CA LEU A 67 2.05 -1.27 -33.92
C LEU A 67 0.57 -0.90 -34.13
N GLY A 68 0.03 -1.18 -35.33
CA GLY A 68 -1.31 -0.76 -35.75
C GLY A 68 -1.45 0.76 -35.72
N LYS A 69 -2.58 1.25 -35.19
CA LYS A 69 -2.89 2.68 -35.06
C LYS A 69 -1.87 3.46 -34.21
N LEU A 70 -1.19 2.80 -33.27
CA LEU A 70 -0.16 3.44 -32.44
C LEU A 70 1.11 3.77 -33.24
N SER A 71 1.27 3.23 -34.45
CA SER A 71 2.41 3.55 -35.33
C SER A 71 2.37 4.99 -35.87
N GLY A 72 1.22 5.67 -35.77
CA GLY A 72 1.08 7.08 -36.16
C GLY A 72 1.54 8.07 -35.08
N ILE A 73 1.87 7.59 -33.88
CA ILE A 73 2.33 8.42 -32.77
C ILE A 73 3.87 8.54 -32.85
N PRO A 74 4.45 9.75 -32.66
CA PRO A 74 5.89 9.91 -32.53
C PRO A 74 6.48 9.02 -31.42
N SER A 75 7.71 8.53 -31.60
CA SER A 75 8.38 7.64 -30.65
C SER A 75 8.43 8.22 -29.24
N ASP A 76 8.70 9.51 -29.13
CA ASP A 76 8.93 10.19 -27.85
C ASP A 76 7.64 10.24 -27.03
N ILE A 77 6.52 10.59 -27.68
CA ILE A 77 5.20 10.60 -27.06
C ILE A 77 4.77 9.18 -26.66
N LEU A 78 5.11 8.19 -27.47
CA LEU A 78 4.80 6.80 -27.17
C LEU A 78 5.60 6.30 -25.95
N GLU A 79 6.87 6.68 -25.83
CA GLU A 79 7.70 6.38 -24.68
C GLU A 79 7.14 7.02 -23.39
N ASP A 80 6.75 8.30 -23.45
CA ASP A 80 6.10 8.99 -22.32
C ASP A 80 4.81 8.28 -21.89
N ILE A 81 3.95 7.91 -22.84
CA ILE A 81 2.73 7.15 -22.55
C ILE A 81 3.06 5.83 -21.86
N ILE A 82 4.04 5.07 -22.36
CA ILE A 82 4.41 3.78 -21.79
C ILE A 82 4.96 3.94 -20.37
N ASN A 83 5.75 4.98 -20.10
CA ASN A 83 6.30 5.28 -18.78
C ASN A 83 5.20 5.61 -17.75
N LEU A 84 4.09 6.21 -18.18
CA LEU A 84 2.93 6.52 -17.33
C LEU A 84 2.00 5.33 -17.07
N LEU A 85 2.19 4.19 -17.74
CA LEU A 85 1.37 3.00 -17.51
C LEU A 85 1.64 2.39 -16.13
N ASP A 86 0.57 1.86 -15.50
CA ASP A 86 0.73 0.96 -14.37
C ASP A 86 1.50 -0.31 -14.79
N ILE A 87 2.19 -0.94 -13.85
CA ILE A 87 3.04 -2.12 -14.12
C ILE A 87 2.22 -3.23 -14.81
N LYS A 88 0.96 -3.41 -14.41
CA LYS A 88 0.06 -4.41 -15.01
C LYS A 88 -0.22 -4.11 -16.49
N THR A 89 -0.62 -2.89 -16.83
CA THR A 89 -0.94 -2.48 -18.20
C THR A 89 0.32 -2.41 -19.04
N PHE A 90 1.46 -2.02 -18.48
CA PHE A 90 2.76 -2.12 -19.14
C PHE A 90 3.06 -3.56 -19.58
N PHE A 91 2.91 -4.54 -18.68
CA PHE A 91 3.14 -5.95 -19.03
C PHE A 91 2.10 -6.50 -20.02
N ASN A 92 0.86 -6.01 -19.98
CA ASN A 92 -0.16 -6.35 -20.97
C ASN A 92 0.20 -5.77 -22.34
N PHE A 93 0.59 -4.50 -22.41
CA PHE A 93 1.06 -3.85 -23.64
C PHE A 93 2.24 -4.61 -24.25
N ARG A 94 3.22 -5.00 -23.41
CA ARG A 94 4.37 -5.83 -23.80
C ARG A 94 3.96 -7.20 -24.41
N GLN A 95 2.73 -7.66 -24.19
CA GLN A 95 2.20 -8.92 -24.74
C GLN A 95 1.35 -8.74 -26.00
N VAL A 96 0.96 -7.52 -26.37
CA VAL A 96 0.08 -7.26 -27.51
C VAL A 96 0.74 -7.60 -28.85
N SER A 97 2.01 -7.27 -29.04
CA SER A 97 2.74 -7.56 -30.28
C SER A 97 4.24 -7.67 -30.04
N ARG A 98 4.98 -8.28 -31.00
CA ARG A 98 6.45 -8.32 -30.97
C ARG A 98 7.05 -6.92 -30.99
N ARG A 99 6.44 -5.97 -31.73
CA ARG A 99 6.89 -4.57 -31.78
C ARG A 99 6.66 -3.85 -30.46
N ALA A 100 5.49 -4.04 -29.83
CA ALA A 100 5.18 -3.48 -28.51
C ALA A 100 6.16 -4.00 -27.46
N ARG A 101 6.48 -5.29 -27.53
CA ARG A 101 7.49 -5.90 -26.67
C ARG A 101 8.86 -5.28 -26.86
N ALA A 102 9.31 -5.09 -28.10
CA ALA A 102 10.60 -4.48 -28.39
C ALA A 102 10.66 -3.05 -27.83
N LEU A 103 9.63 -2.22 -28.09
CA LEU A 103 9.55 -0.85 -27.55
C LEU A 103 9.60 -0.83 -26.03
N ALA A 104 8.71 -1.57 -25.37
CA ALA A 104 8.65 -1.61 -23.92
C ALA A 104 9.96 -2.11 -23.28
N THR A 105 10.67 -3.00 -23.98
CA THR A 105 11.97 -3.51 -23.51
C THR A 105 13.09 -2.50 -23.71
N ASP A 106 13.04 -1.69 -24.76
CA ASP A 106 14.08 -0.70 -25.08
C ASP A 106 14.06 0.53 -24.15
N ILE A 107 12.96 0.73 -23.41
CA ILE A 107 12.81 1.84 -22.47
C ILE A 107 13.90 1.78 -21.38
N PRO A 108 14.72 2.84 -21.23
CA PRO A 108 15.82 2.88 -20.27
C PRO A 108 15.36 2.67 -18.82
N LEU A 109 14.22 3.24 -18.45
CA LEU A 109 13.62 3.11 -17.13
C LEU A 109 13.35 1.64 -16.79
N TYR A 110 12.73 0.91 -17.73
CA TYR A 110 12.41 -0.50 -17.56
C TYR A 110 13.69 -1.33 -17.45
N GLN A 111 14.69 -1.11 -18.31
CA GLN A 111 15.99 -1.78 -18.21
C GLN A 111 16.67 -1.59 -16.86
N ARG A 112 16.59 -0.37 -16.29
CA ARG A 112 17.15 -0.08 -14.97
C ARG A 112 16.40 -0.80 -13.85
N VAL A 113 15.07 -0.84 -13.90
CA VAL A 113 14.25 -1.62 -12.96
C VAL A 113 14.55 -3.11 -13.09
N LEU A 114 14.77 -3.63 -14.30
CA LEU A 114 15.17 -5.02 -14.51
C LEU A 114 16.57 -5.34 -13.94
N ALA A 115 17.49 -4.37 -13.95
CA ALA A 115 18.84 -4.57 -13.46
C ALA A 115 18.92 -4.50 -11.92
N TYR A 116 18.19 -3.57 -11.29
CA TYR A 116 18.40 -3.22 -9.88
C TYR A 116 17.14 -3.30 -8.99
N GLY A 117 15.95 -3.40 -9.60
CA GLY A 117 14.66 -3.26 -8.92
C GLY A 117 13.76 -4.50 -9.01
N MET A 118 14.30 -5.63 -9.45
CA MET A 118 13.52 -6.84 -9.70
C MET A 118 12.87 -7.41 -8.45
N GLU A 119 13.51 -7.23 -7.29
CA GLU A 119 13.00 -7.58 -5.98
C GLU A 119 11.69 -6.84 -5.70
N GLY A 120 11.68 -5.52 -5.88
CA GLY A 120 10.52 -4.66 -5.69
C GLY A 120 9.40 -4.99 -6.67
N LEU A 121 9.75 -5.13 -7.96
CA LEU A 121 8.81 -5.49 -9.01
C LEU A 121 8.15 -6.86 -8.75
N SER A 122 8.95 -7.86 -8.36
CA SER A 122 8.46 -9.20 -8.01
C SER A 122 7.57 -9.17 -6.77
N ALA A 123 7.92 -8.36 -5.78
CA ALA A 123 7.14 -8.20 -4.57
C ALA A 123 5.77 -7.59 -4.88
N LEU A 124 5.71 -6.50 -5.66
CA LEU A 124 4.45 -5.90 -6.13
C LEU A 124 3.58 -6.89 -6.92
N GLN A 125 4.18 -7.73 -7.78
CA GLN A 125 3.45 -8.74 -8.53
C GLN A 125 2.88 -9.84 -7.62
N ARG A 126 3.64 -10.28 -6.62
CA ARG A 126 3.19 -11.29 -5.65
C ARG A 126 2.05 -10.76 -4.79
N THR A 127 2.13 -9.51 -4.33
CA THR A 127 1.06 -8.88 -3.54
C THR A 127 -0.14 -8.49 -4.38
N GLY A 128 0.02 -8.37 -5.71
CA GLY A 128 -1.05 -7.99 -6.62
C GLY A 128 -1.29 -6.48 -6.66
N LEU A 129 -0.26 -5.69 -6.35
CA LEU A 129 -0.28 -4.22 -6.33
C LEU A 129 0.17 -3.59 -7.67
N THR A 130 0.38 -4.40 -8.71
CA THR A 130 0.93 -3.94 -10.01
C THR A 130 -0.01 -3.04 -10.81
N ASN A 131 -1.28 -2.97 -10.44
CA ASN A 131 -2.27 -2.10 -11.09
C ASN A 131 -2.36 -0.70 -10.43
N GLN A 132 -1.54 -0.43 -9.41
CA GLN A 132 -1.64 0.78 -8.61
C GLN A 132 -0.39 1.65 -8.68
N PHE A 133 0.71 1.10 -9.20
CA PHE A 133 1.98 1.80 -9.32
C PHE A 133 2.50 1.64 -10.73
N SER A 134 3.11 2.71 -11.23
CA SER A 134 3.87 2.72 -12.48
C SER A 134 5.30 2.22 -12.25
N LEU A 135 6.02 1.98 -13.35
CA LEU A 135 7.46 1.70 -13.28
C LEU A 135 8.25 2.91 -12.79
N ILE A 136 7.79 4.14 -13.09
CA ILE A 136 8.41 5.37 -12.61
C ILE A 136 8.32 5.44 -11.09
N ASP A 137 7.16 5.16 -10.51
CA ASP A 137 6.96 5.20 -9.05
C ASP A 137 7.92 4.25 -8.35
N LEU A 138 8.02 3.00 -8.84
CA LEU A 138 8.94 2.02 -8.31
C LEU A 138 10.39 2.47 -8.46
N HIS A 139 10.77 3.00 -9.63
CA HIS A 139 12.13 3.46 -9.91
C HIS A 139 12.53 4.62 -8.99
N ASN A 140 11.70 5.65 -8.86
CA ASN A 140 11.95 6.81 -8.01
C ASN A 140 12.17 6.40 -6.55
N VAL A 141 11.35 5.47 -6.07
CA VAL A 141 11.41 5.01 -4.68
C VAL A 141 12.67 4.18 -4.45
N LEU A 142 13.08 3.34 -5.42
CA LEU A 142 14.33 2.58 -5.32
C LEU A 142 15.58 3.46 -5.40
N MET A 143 15.51 4.60 -6.10
CA MET A 143 16.60 5.57 -6.19
C MET A 143 16.70 6.49 -4.96
N SER A 144 15.57 6.77 -4.29
CA SER A 144 15.59 7.48 -3.01
C SER A 144 16.26 6.63 -1.94
N SER A 145 16.95 7.27 -0.98
CA SER A 145 17.51 6.58 0.20
C SER A 145 16.80 6.95 1.51
N GLU A 146 15.90 7.92 1.44
CA GLU A 146 15.28 8.57 2.59
C GLU A 146 13.94 7.92 2.94
N CYS A 147 13.62 7.93 4.23
CA CYS A 147 12.33 7.55 4.75
C CYS A 147 11.33 8.66 4.43
N TRP A 148 10.20 8.29 3.85
CA TRP A 148 9.11 9.20 3.51
C TRP A 148 8.57 10.01 4.70
N ILE A 149 8.73 9.50 5.93
CA ILE A 149 8.10 10.06 7.13
C ILE A 149 9.08 10.91 7.93
N CYS A 150 10.27 10.38 8.26
CA CYS A 150 11.25 11.08 9.11
C CYS A 150 12.46 11.64 8.35
N GLY A 151 12.65 11.31 7.07
CA GLY A 151 13.82 11.73 6.29
C GLY A 151 15.10 10.92 6.56
N ASP A 152 15.16 10.11 7.63
CA ASP A 152 16.30 9.23 7.91
C ASP A 152 16.45 8.13 6.85
N TYR A 153 17.49 7.31 6.93
CA TYR A 153 17.68 6.20 6.01
C TYR A 153 16.50 5.20 6.01
N GLY A 154 15.80 5.12 4.88
CA GLY A 154 14.64 4.25 4.70
C GLY A 154 15.06 2.85 4.28
N SER A 155 15.39 1.96 5.21
CA SER A 155 15.90 0.62 4.90
C SER A 155 14.89 -0.31 4.22
N PHE A 156 13.58 0.03 4.22
CA PHE A 156 12.53 -0.85 3.71
C PHE A 156 11.67 -0.18 2.64
N LEU A 157 11.20 -0.98 1.68
CA LEU A 157 10.15 -0.61 0.75
C LEU A 157 8.79 -1.08 1.28
N PHE A 158 7.94 -0.14 1.70
CA PHE A 158 6.57 -0.42 2.09
C PHE A 158 5.69 -0.55 0.84
N LEU A 159 5.42 -1.79 0.44
CA LEU A 159 4.70 -2.10 -0.80
C LEU A 159 3.31 -1.46 -0.93
N PRO A 160 2.46 -1.42 0.12
CA PRO A 160 1.10 -0.88 -0.01
C PRO A 160 1.02 0.56 -0.50
N THR A 161 2.00 1.40 -0.12
CA THR A 161 2.08 2.80 -0.59
C THR A 161 3.24 3.03 -1.56
N CYS A 162 4.07 2.00 -1.83
CA CYS A 162 5.30 2.10 -2.61
C CYS A 162 6.19 3.24 -2.11
N THR A 163 6.47 3.27 -0.80
CA THR A 163 7.32 4.30 -0.17
C THR A 163 8.49 3.67 0.56
N ARG A 164 9.59 4.41 0.72
CA ARG A 164 10.68 3.99 1.60
C ARG A 164 10.39 4.39 3.04
N VAL A 165 10.60 3.45 3.96
CA VAL A 165 10.38 3.66 5.40
C VAL A 165 11.53 3.06 6.21
N CYS A 166 11.93 3.76 7.28
CA CYS A 166 12.89 3.22 8.24
C CYS A 166 12.20 2.20 9.16
N PHE A 167 12.99 1.43 9.92
CA PHE A 167 12.45 0.42 10.84
C PHE A 167 11.50 1.04 11.87
N ASP A 168 11.89 2.18 12.44
CA ASP A 168 11.15 2.80 13.53
C ASP A 168 9.82 3.36 13.04
N CYS A 169 9.79 4.03 11.89
CA CYS A 169 8.55 4.49 11.28
C CYS A 169 7.65 3.34 10.81
N LEU A 170 8.24 2.23 10.32
CA LEU A 170 7.48 1.03 10.00
C LEU A 170 6.82 0.42 11.24
N ARG A 171 7.41 0.56 12.45
CA ARG A 171 6.90 -0.01 13.70
C ARG A 171 6.03 0.92 14.53
N SER A 172 6.20 2.22 14.40
CA SER A 172 5.50 3.21 15.24
C SER A 172 4.29 3.82 14.52
N GLN A 173 4.35 3.96 13.19
CA GLN A 173 3.35 4.76 12.49
C GLN A 173 2.10 3.92 12.15
N PRO A 174 0.90 4.49 12.37
CA PRO A 174 -0.38 3.83 12.06
C PRO A 174 -0.59 3.62 10.56
N GLU A 175 -0.07 4.54 9.74
CA GLU A 175 -0.20 4.51 8.27
C GLU A 175 0.56 3.33 7.63
N ASN A 176 1.57 2.80 8.32
CA ASN A 176 2.37 1.67 7.86
C ASN A 176 1.91 0.33 8.44
N VAL A 177 0.63 0.24 8.80
CA VAL A 177 0.04 -0.95 9.40
C VAL A 177 -0.82 -1.66 8.37
N VAL A 178 -0.57 -2.96 8.22
CA VAL A 178 -1.39 -3.86 7.42
C VAL A 178 -2.15 -4.78 8.35
N VAL A 179 -3.46 -4.89 8.10
CA VAL A 179 -4.36 -5.74 8.87
C VAL A 179 -4.98 -6.81 7.98
N ASP A 180 -5.11 -8.01 8.54
CA ASP A 180 -5.82 -9.14 7.94
C ASP A 180 -7.34 -8.94 8.07
N GLU A 181 -8.01 -8.73 6.94
CA GLU A 181 -9.46 -8.53 6.85
C GLU A 181 -10.26 -9.68 7.49
N ALA A 182 -9.84 -10.92 7.26
CA ALA A 182 -10.57 -12.09 7.73
C ALA A 182 -10.47 -12.24 9.25
N LYS A 183 -9.32 -11.88 9.84
CA LYS A 183 -9.15 -11.92 11.29
C LYS A 183 -9.96 -10.85 12.00
N LEU A 184 -10.10 -9.66 11.42
CA LEU A 184 -10.88 -8.58 12.01
C LEU A 184 -12.32 -8.97 12.31
N ARG A 185 -13.00 -9.60 11.34
CA ARG A 185 -14.41 -10.07 11.48
C ARG A 185 -14.62 -10.97 12.71
N THR A 186 -13.57 -11.70 13.12
CA THR A 186 -13.66 -12.69 14.21
C THR A 186 -13.20 -12.15 15.56
N ARG A 187 -12.64 -10.94 15.63
CA ARG A 187 -12.14 -10.34 16.89
C ARG A 187 -13.33 -9.86 17.73
N LYS A 188 -13.41 -10.36 18.98
CA LYS A 188 -14.49 -10.01 19.93
C LYS A 188 -14.73 -8.51 20.08
N THR A 189 -13.66 -7.72 20.14
CA THR A 189 -13.72 -6.26 20.32
C THR A 189 -14.54 -5.55 19.23
N TRP A 190 -14.57 -6.11 18.02
CA TRP A 190 -15.15 -5.47 16.83
C TRP A 190 -16.33 -6.26 16.26
N LYS A 191 -16.64 -7.42 16.86
CA LYS A 191 -17.71 -8.32 16.42
C LYS A 191 -19.05 -7.60 16.31
N TRP A 192 -19.32 -6.68 17.25
CA TRP A 192 -20.57 -5.93 17.30
C TRP A 192 -20.79 -5.04 16.07
N ILE A 193 -19.75 -4.42 15.49
CA ILE A 193 -19.89 -3.57 14.28
C ILE A 193 -20.24 -4.42 13.06
N TYR A 194 -19.60 -5.58 12.93
CA TYR A 194 -19.93 -6.52 11.86
C TYR A 194 -21.33 -7.14 12.04
N GLU A 195 -21.85 -7.19 13.27
CA GLU A 195 -23.20 -7.65 13.58
C GLU A 195 -24.25 -6.55 13.38
N ALA A 196 -23.95 -5.30 13.76
CA ALA A 196 -24.85 -4.15 13.69
C ALA A 196 -24.91 -3.54 12.27
N HIS A 197 -23.76 -3.38 11.60
CA HIS A 197 -23.62 -2.73 10.30
C HIS A 197 -22.94 -3.62 9.25
N PRO A 198 -23.43 -4.85 8.99
CA PRO A 198 -22.76 -5.79 8.09
C PRO A 198 -22.64 -5.27 6.65
N ARG A 199 -23.68 -4.59 6.14
CA ARG A 199 -23.71 -4.09 4.74
C ARG A 199 -22.74 -2.95 4.51
N GLU A 200 -22.79 -1.93 5.38
CA GLU A 200 -21.92 -0.75 5.30
C GLU A 200 -20.44 -1.16 5.42
N MET A 201 -20.14 -2.12 6.29
CA MET A 201 -18.78 -2.62 6.45
C MET A 201 -18.31 -3.44 5.24
N GLU A 202 -19.19 -4.25 4.63
CA GLU A 202 -18.84 -4.98 3.40
C GLU A 202 -18.62 -4.03 2.22
N GLU A 203 -19.44 -2.99 2.09
CA GLU A 203 -19.26 -1.95 1.08
C GLU A 203 -17.95 -1.17 1.30
N ALA A 204 -17.67 -0.78 2.55
CA ALA A 204 -16.42 -0.11 2.89
C ALA A 204 -15.20 -0.98 2.55
N LEU A 205 -15.20 -2.26 2.94
CA LEU A 205 -14.12 -3.20 2.63
C LEU A 205 -13.98 -3.46 1.12
N ALA A 206 -15.09 -3.52 0.38
CA ALA A 206 -15.06 -3.69 -1.08
C ALA A 206 -14.41 -2.49 -1.79
N ASN A 207 -14.62 -1.29 -1.26
CA ASN A 207 -14.04 -0.05 -1.77
C ASN A 207 -12.60 0.18 -1.30
N MET A 208 -12.17 -0.49 -0.23
CA MET A 208 -10.80 -0.39 0.26
C MET A 208 -9.80 -1.06 -0.66
N ARG A 209 -8.60 -0.48 -0.67
CA ARG A 209 -7.44 -1.07 -1.32
C ARG A 209 -7.06 -2.34 -0.56
N SER A 210 -7.16 -3.50 -1.22
CA SER A 210 -6.77 -4.79 -0.63
C SER A 210 -5.77 -5.55 -1.49
N TRP A 211 -4.80 -6.19 -0.85
CA TRP A 211 -3.73 -6.94 -1.53
C TRP A 211 -3.47 -8.29 -0.87
N ARG A 212 -2.77 -9.17 -1.58
CA ARG A 212 -2.38 -10.46 -1.03
C ARG A 212 -1.29 -10.26 0.02
N ILE A 213 -1.47 -10.91 1.15
CA ILE A 213 -0.49 -10.96 2.23
C ILE A 213 0.13 -12.36 2.34
N HIS A 214 1.24 -12.47 3.05
CA HIS A 214 1.85 -13.77 3.33
C HIS A 214 0.95 -14.64 4.21
N ASP A 215 1.05 -15.96 4.04
CA ASP A 215 0.48 -16.90 5.01
C ASP A 215 1.29 -16.82 6.30
N TRP A 216 0.63 -16.51 7.41
CA TRP A 216 1.28 -16.41 8.72
C TRP A 216 1.81 -17.76 9.22
N LYS A 217 1.21 -18.87 8.78
CA LYS A 217 1.68 -20.22 9.11
C LYS A 217 2.87 -20.64 8.25
N ASP A 218 3.00 -20.08 7.06
CA ASP A 218 4.08 -20.37 6.10
C ASP A 218 4.46 -19.09 5.34
N THR A 219 5.43 -18.35 5.89
CA THR A 219 5.90 -17.08 5.30
C THR A 219 6.52 -17.23 3.92
N ARG A 220 6.79 -18.47 3.45
CA ARG A 220 7.26 -18.75 2.09
C ARG A 220 6.12 -18.76 1.07
N LYS A 221 4.87 -18.73 1.52
CA LYS A 221 3.69 -18.71 0.65
C LYS A 221 2.91 -17.42 0.83
N MET A 222 2.28 -16.98 -0.27
CA MET A 222 1.22 -15.98 -0.19
C MET A 222 -0.06 -16.68 0.28
N SER A 223 -0.83 -16.01 1.14
CA SER A 223 -2.17 -16.47 1.49
C SER A 223 -3.06 -16.45 0.24
N LYS A 224 -3.83 -17.53 0.07
CA LYS A 224 -4.79 -17.66 -1.04
C LYS A 224 -6.15 -17.05 -0.72
N ALA A 225 -6.51 -17.03 0.57
CA ALA A 225 -7.82 -16.61 1.05
C ALA A 225 -7.80 -15.24 1.72
N THR A 226 -6.64 -14.85 2.26
CA THR A 226 -6.52 -13.67 3.11
C THR A 226 -6.00 -12.48 2.33
N ARG A 227 -6.66 -11.34 2.50
CA ARG A 227 -6.21 -10.05 1.98
C ARG A 227 -5.85 -9.12 3.13
N GLY A 228 -4.86 -8.28 2.87
CA GLY A 228 -4.46 -7.19 3.75
C GLY A 228 -5.08 -5.88 3.31
N VAL A 229 -5.48 -5.07 4.28
CA VAL A 229 -5.93 -3.69 4.12
C VAL A 229 -5.08 -2.77 5.00
N LEU A 230 -5.00 -1.48 4.67
CA LEU A 230 -4.34 -0.51 5.54
C LEU A 230 -5.19 -0.29 6.79
N ALA A 231 -4.54 -0.24 7.94
CA ALA A 231 -5.22 0.02 9.19
C ALA A 231 -5.83 1.44 9.22
N SER A 232 -5.17 2.41 8.58
CA SER A 232 -5.68 3.78 8.43
C SER A 232 -6.99 3.81 7.64
N ASP A 233 -7.06 3.12 6.51
CA ASP A 233 -8.25 3.08 5.65
C ASP A 233 -9.42 2.43 6.39
N LEU A 234 -9.11 1.38 7.14
CA LEU A 234 -10.08 0.65 7.94
C LEU A 234 -10.59 1.48 9.12
N LEU A 235 -9.71 2.19 9.82
CA LEU A 235 -10.08 3.12 10.88
C LEU A 235 -10.95 4.26 10.33
N ALA A 236 -10.62 4.78 9.15
CA ALA A 236 -11.40 5.84 8.52
C ALA A 236 -12.82 5.35 8.15
N ALA A 237 -12.96 4.12 7.66
CA ALA A 237 -14.28 3.53 7.44
C ALA A 237 -15.03 3.28 8.74
N TYR A 238 -14.33 2.77 9.76
CA TYR A 238 -14.93 2.57 11.07
C TYR A 238 -15.46 3.88 11.65
N ALA A 239 -14.65 4.94 11.66
CA ALA A 239 -15.04 6.25 12.16
C ALA A 239 -16.28 6.83 11.44
N LYS A 240 -16.46 6.50 10.16
CA LYS A 240 -17.68 6.85 9.40
C LYS A 240 -18.90 6.06 9.86
N ILE A 241 -18.75 4.75 10.07
CA ILE A 241 -19.84 3.85 10.47
C ILE A 241 -20.25 4.09 11.93
N SER A 242 -19.28 4.31 12.82
CA SER A 242 -19.55 4.63 14.23
C SER A 242 -20.03 6.08 14.44
N GLY A 243 -19.93 6.91 13.41
CA GLY A 243 -20.10 8.36 13.47
C GLY A 243 -21.49 8.88 13.12
N ASP A 244 -22.53 8.05 13.25
CA ASP A 244 -23.96 8.42 13.20
C ASP A 244 -24.76 7.90 14.42
N GLU A 245 -24.09 7.43 15.49
CA GLU A 245 -24.73 7.20 16.80
C GLU A 245 -24.31 8.30 17.78
N GLU A 246 -24.94 9.48 17.64
CA GLU A 246 -25.06 10.49 18.72
C GLU A 246 -26.02 10.04 19.84
N ASP A 247 -26.51 8.78 19.84
CA ASP A 247 -27.60 8.38 20.71
C ASP A 247 -27.44 6.95 21.23
N VAL A 248 -26.44 6.74 22.09
CA VAL A 248 -26.55 5.70 23.12
C VAL A 248 -26.30 6.35 24.47
N GLY A 249 -27.38 6.97 24.96
CA GLY A 249 -27.56 7.34 26.35
C GLY A 249 -27.53 6.12 27.30
N PRO A 250 -27.61 6.40 28.61
CA PRO A 250 -26.78 5.83 29.68
C PRO A 250 -26.89 4.33 29.95
#